data_AF-A0A6L3XYW4-F1
#
_entry.id   AF-A0A6L3XYW4-F1
#
_cell.length_a   1.000
_cell.length_b   1.000
_cell.length_c   1.000
_cell.angle_alpha   90.00
_cell.angle_beta   90.00
_cell.angle_gamma   90.00
#
_symmetry.space_group_name_H-M   'P 1'
#
loop_
_entity.id
_entity.type
_entity.pdbx_description
1 polymer ?
#
loop_
_entity_poly.entity_id
_entity_poly.type
_entity_poly.pdbx_seq_one_letter_code
_entity_poly.pdbx_strand_id
1 'polypeptide(L)' 'MLSKQVPLGIYEKALPGGECWLERLQLAKQLGFDFVEMSVDETDERLSRLDWRRDQRLALVSAIAETGVRVPSMC' A
#
# COMPACT_ATOMS: atom_id res chain seq x y z
N MET A 1 20.75 11.51 -20.59
CA MET A 1 21.27 11.05 -19.29
C MET A 1 20.40 9.88 -18.84
N LEU A 2 20.97 8.70 -18.61
CA LEU A 2 20.23 7.63 -17.92
C LEU A 2 20.09 8.07 -16.46
N SER A 3 18.93 8.62 -16.10
CA SER A 3 18.58 8.86 -14.71
C SER A 3 18.46 7.52 -13.99
N LYS A 4 19.32 7.26 -12.99
CA LYS A 4 19.11 6.13 -12.06
C LYS A 4 17.82 6.40 -11.30
N GLN A 5 16.83 5.54 -11.48
CA GLN A 5 15.59 5.61 -10.71
C GLN A 5 15.87 5.10 -9.29
N VAL A 6 15.52 5.91 -8.29
CA VAL A 6 15.56 5.53 -6.87
C VAL A 6 14.12 5.40 -6.42
N PRO A 7 13.60 4.18 -6.20
CA PRO A 7 12.23 4.00 -5.73
C PRO A 7 12.05 4.65 -4.37
N LEU A 8 11.08 5.56 -4.26
CA LEU A 8 10.76 6.25 -3.03
C LEU A 8 9.40 5.79 -2.51
N GLY A 9 9.38 5.30 -1.29
CA GLY A 9 8.17 4.81 -0.63
C GLY A 9 7.64 5.75 0.43
N ILE A 10 6.36 5.60 0.75
CA ILE A 10 5.72 6.21 1.91
C ILE A 10 5.19 5.11 2.85
N TYR A 11 5.32 5.33 4.15
CA TYR A 11 4.78 4.42 5.15
C TYR A 11 3.27 4.60 5.28
N GLU A 12 2.50 3.51 5.43
CA GLU A 12 1.04 3.53 5.50
C GLU A 12 0.49 4.59 6.48
N LYS A 13 1.10 4.70 7.67
CA LYS A 13 0.61 5.60 8.73
C LYS A 13 0.85 7.09 8.46
N ALA A 14 1.56 7.45 7.39
CA ALA A 14 1.69 8.83 6.92
C ALA A 14 0.51 9.27 6.03
N LEU A 15 -0.35 8.35 5.62
CA LEU A 15 -1.55 8.61 4.82
C LEU A 15 -2.81 8.54 5.71
N PRO A 16 -3.96 9.07 5.23
CA PRO A 16 -5.23 8.92 5.94
C PRO A 16 -5.53 7.46 6.30
N GLY A 17 -6.12 7.27 7.49
CA GLY A 17 -6.59 5.97 7.96
C GLY A 17 -7.74 5.41 7.12
N GLY A 18 -8.19 4.20 7.47
CA GLY A 18 -9.24 3.47 6.75
C GLY A 18 -8.73 2.20 6.06
N GLU A 19 -9.64 1.39 5.53
CA GLU A 19 -9.30 0.08 4.96
C GLU A 19 -9.27 0.04 3.42
N CYS A 20 -9.69 1.12 2.75
CA CYS A 20 -9.72 1.18 1.29
C CYS A 20 -8.30 1.34 0.72
N TRP A 21 -7.69 0.22 0.32
CA TRP A 21 -6.36 0.21 -0.29
C TRP A 21 -6.30 0.92 -1.65
N LEU A 22 -7.40 0.93 -2.41
CA LEU A 22 -7.42 1.60 -3.71
C LEU A 22 -7.22 3.12 -3.55
N GLU A 23 -8.01 3.75 -2.68
CA GLU A 23 -7.90 5.18 -2.38
C GLU A 23 -6.51 5.54 -1.83
N ARG A 24 -5.96 4.71 -0.94
CA ARG A 24 -4.61 4.89 -0.40
C ARG A 24 -3.55 4.89 -1.49
N LEU A 25 -3.59 3.91 -2.39
CA LEU A 25 -2.61 3.78 -3.47
C LEU A 25 -2.79 4.88 -4.53
N GLN A 26 -4.02 5.32 -4.80
CA GLN A 26 -4.29 6.48 -5.64
C GLN A 26 -3.69 7.77 -5.05
N LEU A 27 -3.83 7.98 -3.74
CA LEU A 27 -3.21 9.12 -3.07
C LEU A 27 -1.69 9.05 -3.11
N ALA A 28 -1.09 7.90 -2.82
CA ALA A 28 0.36 7.71 -2.90
C ALA A 28 0.89 8.03 -4.32
N LYS A 29 0.15 7.60 -5.36
CA LYS A 29 0.45 7.93 -6.76
C LYS A 29 0.39 9.43 -7.02
N GLN A 30 -0.66 10.11 -6.54
CA GLN A 30 -0.83 11.57 -6.69
C GLN A 30 0.30 12.35 -6.00
N LEU A 31 0.80 11.84 -4.88
CA LEU A 31 1.93 12.41 -4.14
C LEU A 31 3.30 12.07 -4.75
N GLY A 32 3.36 11.22 -5.78
CA GLY A 32 4.59 10.87 -6.49
C GLY A 32 5.43 9.77 -5.84
N PHE A 33 4.85 8.94 -4.96
CA PHE A 33 5.52 7.78 -4.40
C PHE A 33 5.41 6.56 -5.31
N ASP A 34 6.48 5.76 -5.36
CA ASP A 34 6.54 4.53 -6.15
C ASP A 34 5.87 3.34 -5.43
N PHE A 35 5.86 3.37 -4.09
CA PHE A 35 5.29 2.30 -3.28
C PHE A 35 4.78 2.76 -1.91
N VAL A 36 3.96 1.91 -1.30
CA VAL A 36 3.53 2.03 0.10
C VAL A 36 4.04 0.84 0.89
N GLU A 37 4.60 1.07 2.07
CA GLU A 37 4.90 -0.01 3.02
C GLU A 37 3.69 -0.27 3.92
N MET A 38 3.19 -1.50 3.94
CA MET A 38 2.03 -1.90 4.75
C MET A 38 2.41 -2.02 6.22
N SER A 39 1.53 -1.55 7.11
CA SER A 39 1.67 -1.80 8.54
C SER A 39 0.87 -3.03 8.96
N VAL A 40 1.50 -3.96 9.67
CA VAL A 40 0.81 -4.98 10.48
C VAL A 40 1.33 -4.83 11.90
N ASP A 41 0.81 -3.82 12.59
CA ASP A 41 1.24 -3.45 13.93
C ASP A 41 0.43 -4.18 15.02
N GLU A 42 0.55 -3.71 16.26
CA GLU A 42 -0.05 -4.33 17.45
C GLU A 42 -1.56 -4.07 17.59
N THR A 43 -2.22 -3.31 16.69
CA THR A 43 -3.67 -3.06 16.80
C THR A 43 -4.49 -4.17 16.16
N ASP A 44 -5.62 -4.51 16.77
CA ASP A 44 -6.52 -5.57 16.29
C ASP A 44 -6.94 -5.34 14.83
N GLU A 45 -7.18 -4.08 14.46
CA GLU A 45 -7.58 -3.72 13.10
C GLU A 45 -6.50 -4.09 12.07
N ARG A 46 -5.21 -3.85 12.38
CA ARG A 46 -4.12 -4.18 11.44
C ARG A 46 -3.69 -5.63 11.53
N LEU A 47 -3.72 -6.25 12.71
CA LEU A 47 -3.49 -7.69 12.87
C LEU A 47 -4.50 -8.52 12.08
N SER A 48 -5.77 -8.09 12.02
CA SER A 48 -6.84 -8.78 11.28
C SER A 48 -6.56 -8.96 9.78
N ARG A 49 -5.57 -8.24 9.21
CA ARG A 49 -5.12 -8.39 7.82
C ARG A 49 -4.53 -9.76 7.54
N LEU A 50 -3.95 -10.41 8.55
CA LEU A 50 -3.42 -11.77 8.44
C LEU A 50 -4.55 -12.80 8.24
N ASP A 51 -5.75 -12.47 8.71
CA ASP A 51 -6.96 -13.29 8.58
C ASP A 51 -7.79 -12.96 7.34
N TRP A 52 -7.28 -12.07 6.47
CA TRP A 52 -8.01 -11.70 5.26
C TRP A 52 -8.44 -12.90 4.44
N ARG A 53 -9.67 -12.83 3.95
CA ARG A 53 -10.18 -13.79 2.99
C ARG A 53 -9.53 -13.60 1.62
N ARG A 54 -9.72 -14.58 0.75
CA ARG A 54 -9.14 -14.58 -0.60
C ARG A 54 -9.57 -13.36 -1.43
N ASP A 55 -10.83 -12.97 -1.35
CA ASP A 55 -11.38 -11.79 -2.00
C ASP A 55 -10.69 -10.49 -1.54
N GLN A 56 -10.45 -10.32 -0.24
CA GLN A 56 -9.75 -9.16 0.30
C GLN A 56 -8.29 -9.08 -0.18
N ARG A 57 -7.57 -10.21 -0.15
CA ARG A 57 -6.20 -10.29 -0.69
C ARG A 57 -6.15 -9.96 -2.19
N LEU A 58 -7.11 -10.48 -2.96
CA LEU A 58 -7.20 -10.19 -4.39
C LEU A 58 -7.57 -8.73 -4.68
N ALA A 59 -8.41 -8.11 -3.86
CA ALA A 59 -8.74 -6.69 -3.98
C ALA A 59 -7.48 -5.80 -3.83
N LEU A 60 -6.59 -6.12 -2.88
CA LEU A 60 -5.30 -5.43 -2.77
C LEU A 60 -4.43 -5.62 -4.03
N VAL A 61 -4.34 -6.85 -4.54
CA VAL A 61 -3.57 -7.14 -5.78
C VAL A 61 -4.14 -6.37 -6.97
N SER A 62 -5.47 -6.32 -7.11
CA SER A 62 -6.14 -5.53 -8.14
C SER A 62 -5.86 -4.04 -8.00
N ALA A 63 -5.90 -3.49 -6.78
CA ALA A 63 -5.59 -2.08 -6.54
C ALA A 63 -4.12 -1.72 -6.87
N ILE A 64 -3.17 -2.61 -6.57
CA ILE A 64 -1.77 -2.47 -6.97
C ILE A 64 -1.64 -2.47 -8.51
N ALA A 65 -2.34 -3.37 -9.19
CA ALA A 65 -2.31 -3.46 -10.65
C ALA A 65 -2.94 -2.23 -11.32
N GLU A 66 -4.05 -1.74 -10.78
CA GLU A 66 -4.79 -0.57 -11.29
C GLU A 66 -3.98 0.72 -11.14
N THR A 67 -3.37 0.93 -9.96
CA THR A 67 -2.65 2.17 -9.66
C THR A 67 -1.23 2.16 -10.19
N GLY A 68 -0.58 1.00 -10.25
CA GLY A 68 0.86 0.84 -10.49
C GLY A 68 1.73 1.09 -9.26
N VAL A 69 1.13 1.46 -8.13
CA VAL A 69 1.86 1.68 -6.85
C VAL A 69 2.00 0.35 -6.14
N ARG A 70 3.23 -0.03 -5.83
CA ARG A 70 3.54 -1.34 -5.24
C ARG A 70 3.32 -1.33 -3.72
N VAL A 71 3.17 -2.51 -3.14
CA VAL A 71 3.28 -2.76 -1.69
C VAL A 71 4.33 -3.85 -1.47
N PRO A 72 5.64 -3.53 -1.56
CA PRO A 72 6.72 -4.51 -1.60
C PRO A 72 7.18 -4.98 -0.21
N SER A 73 6.82 -4.26 0.85
CA SER A 73 7.26 -4.52 2.22
C SER A 73 6.10 -4.40 3.21
N MET A 74 6.28 -5.03 4.37
CA MET A 74 5.32 -5.08 5.47
C MET A 74 6.12 -4.95 6.78
N CYS A 75 5.65 -4.10 7.69
CA CYS A 75 6.27 -3.79 8.99
C CYS A 75 5.25 -3.84 10.12
#